data_AF-C4Y735-F1
#
_entry.id   AF-C4Y735-F1
#
_cell.length_a   1.000
_cell.length_b   1.000
_cell.length_c   1.000
_cell.angle_alpha   90.00
_cell.angle_beta   90.00
_cell.angle_gamma   90.00
#
_symmetry.space_group_name_H-M   'P 1'
#
loop_
_entity.id
_entity.type
_entity.pdbx_description
1 polymer ?
#
loop_
_entity_poly.entity_id
_entity_poly.type
_entity_poly.pdbx_seq_one_letter_code
_entity_poly.pdbx_strand_id
1 'polypeptide(L)'
;MDTNRDLQILAQQDNLQLQDRENEVIQALMALDPIIADGFRRDLHQYINDENLRMAGHRERIAHVIWVFGFLPLPVVNYGLLWRRNRPRSFWHAISATVLSAISICVKCLRWLLYFLTIGHYVWGVIKSSLMFACAATFSDNSLWDLYTYAMRGFPLLLHRHTMMYGGEALRTDSVSNFIVDNLANKLRTTCMSIHSANETIRTCSLHNETLIYRFSEAFEKTSTVQKFPPWVVTILTVFTYTSYVTLAQVLGFNIVLFYLLQTGYRMQNPLTILTRLVVSGWKGLQEYVL
;
A
#
# COMPACT_ATOMS: atom_id res chain seq x y z
N MET A 1 -10.37 -28.00 -1.10
CA MET A 1 -10.36 -27.62 -2.54
C MET A 1 -9.32 -28.51 -3.19
N ASP A 2 -9.82 -29.49 -3.95
CA ASP A 2 -9.17 -30.75 -4.30
C ASP A 2 -8.32 -30.65 -5.59
N THR A 3 -7.34 -29.75 -5.61
CA THR A 3 -6.42 -29.57 -6.76
C THR A 3 -5.64 -30.83 -7.14
N ASN A 4 -5.49 -31.78 -6.21
CA ASN A 4 -4.81 -33.05 -6.46
C ASN A 4 -5.69 -34.08 -7.21
N ARG A 5 -7.02 -34.00 -7.08
CA ARG A 5 -7.95 -34.87 -7.83
C ARG A 5 -8.08 -34.41 -9.27
N ASP A 6 -8.17 -33.12 -9.49
CA ASP A 6 -8.29 -32.55 -10.85
C ASP A 6 -7.02 -32.80 -11.70
N LEU A 7 -5.84 -32.75 -11.08
CA LEU A 7 -4.57 -33.12 -11.74
C LEU A 7 -4.47 -34.63 -12.05
N GLN A 8 -5.03 -35.50 -11.20
CA GLN A 8 -5.07 -36.94 -11.47
C GLN A 8 -6.05 -37.27 -12.61
N ILE A 9 -7.19 -36.58 -12.68
CA ILE A 9 -8.18 -36.76 -13.74
C ILE A 9 -7.61 -36.28 -15.09
N LEU A 10 -6.95 -35.12 -15.12
CA LEU A 10 -6.29 -34.61 -16.35
C LEU A 10 -5.18 -35.55 -16.85
N ALA A 11 -4.33 -36.06 -15.95
CA ALA A 11 -3.27 -37.00 -16.33
C ALA A 11 -3.83 -38.35 -16.80
N GLN A 12 -4.97 -38.79 -16.26
CA GLN A 12 -5.63 -40.02 -16.67
C GLN A 12 -6.36 -39.86 -18.02
N GLN A 13 -6.86 -38.66 -18.31
CA GLN A 13 -7.55 -38.33 -19.55
C GLN A 13 -6.58 -38.14 -20.74
N ASP A 14 -5.40 -37.55 -20.51
CA ASP A 14 -4.33 -37.47 -21.52
C ASP A 14 -3.80 -38.87 -21.89
N ASN A 15 -3.63 -39.77 -20.92
CA ASN A 15 -3.19 -41.14 -21.18
C ASN A 15 -4.22 -41.95 -22.00
N LEU A 16 -5.52 -41.74 -21.74
CA LEU A 16 -6.60 -42.37 -22.52
C LEU A 16 -6.60 -41.86 -23.97
N GLN A 17 -6.42 -40.56 -24.19
CA GLN A 17 -6.39 -39.99 -25.55
C GLN A 17 -5.16 -40.42 -26.36
N LEU A 18 -4.01 -40.60 -25.71
CA LEU A 18 -2.82 -41.17 -26.35
C LEU A 18 -3.06 -42.63 -26.76
N GLN A 19 -3.70 -43.41 -25.88
CA GLN A 19 -3.96 -44.83 -26.13
C GLN A 19 -4.99 -45.05 -27.25
N ASP A 20 -5.97 -44.16 -27.41
CA ASP A 20 -6.93 -44.20 -28.53
C ASP A 20 -6.25 -43.84 -29.87
N ARG A 21 -5.38 -42.83 -29.90
CA ARG A 21 -4.60 -42.50 -31.11
C ARG A 21 -3.62 -43.59 -31.53
N GLU A 22 -3.02 -44.29 -30.57
CA GLU A 22 -2.15 -45.44 -30.83
C GLU A 22 -2.92 -46.59 -31.49
N ASN A 23 -4.14 -46.89 -31.00
CA ASN A 23 -4.98 -47.93 -31.57
C ASN A 23 -5.43 -47.62 -33.01
N GLU A 24 -5.71 -46.34 -33.32
CA GLU A 24 -6.03 -45.90 -34.68
C GLU A 24 -4.84 -46.08 -35.65
N VAL A 25 -3.62 -45.73 -35.22
CA VAL A 25 -2.41 -45.87 -36.06
C VAL A 25 -2.07 -47.35 -36.28
N ILE A 26 -2.21 -48.20 -35.26
CA ILE A 26 -1.99 -49.64 -35.38
C ILE A 26 -3.04 -50.29 -36.27
N GLN A 27 -4.32 -49.90 -36.17
CA GLN A 27 -5.38 -50.38 -37.06
C GLN A 27 -5.15 -49.96 -38.52
N ALA A 28 -4.69 -48.72 -38.76
CA ALA A 28 -4.35 -48.25 -40.09
C ALA A 28 -3.15 -48.99 -40.70
N LEU A 29 -2.14 -49.36 -39.89
CA LEU A 29 -1.00 -50.16 -40.34
C LEU A 29 -1.37 -51.63 -40.59
N MET A 30 -2.25 -52.23 -39.78
CA MET A 30 -2.74 -53.60 -39.99
C MET A 30 -3.52 -53.76 -41.31
N ALA A 31 -4.13 -52.67 -41.82
CA ALA A 31 -4.83 -52.67 -43.09
C ALA A 31 -3.92 -52.64 -44.33
N LEU A 32 -2.65 -52.21 -44.18
CA LEU A 32 -1.68 -52.15 -45.27
C LEU A 32 -0.79 -53.41 -45.36
N ASP A 33 -0.27 -53.90 -44.23
CA ASP A 33 0.50 -55.17 -44.19
C ASP A 33 0.56 -55.73 -42.75
N PRO A 34 -0.07 -56.90 -42.47
CA PRO A 34 -0.15 -57.45 -41.12
C PRO A 34 1.20 -57.87 -40.54
N ILE A 35 2.18 -58.22 -41.38
CA ILE A 35 3.50 -58.68 -40.91
C ILE A 35 4.35 -57.50 -40.42
N ILE A 36 4.25 -56.35 -41.10
CA ILE A 36 4.96 -55.12 -40.72
C ILE A 36 4.34 -54.50 -39.46
N ALA A 37 3.00 -54.57 -39.33
CA ALA A 37 2.29 -54.07 -38.15
C ALA A 37 2.69 -54.81 -36.86
N ASP A 38 2.86 -56.13 -36.90
CA ASP A 38 3.30 -56.93 -35.74
C ASP A 38 4.77 -56.73 -35.36
N GLY A 39 5.62 -56.34 -36.33
CA GLY A 39 6.99 -55.91 -36.07
C GLY A 39 7.03 -54.55 -35.39
N PHE A 40 6.32 -53.57 -35.96
CA PHE A 40 6.24 -52.22 -35.42
C PHE A 40 5.64 -52.18 -34.01
N ARG A 41 4.61 -52.99 -33.75
CA ARG A 41 3.98 -53.10 -32.42
C ARG A 41 4.95 -53.59 -31.35
N ARG A 42 5.82 -54.56 -31.69
CA ARG A 42 6.83 -55.08 -30.75
C ARG A 42 7.91 -54.07 -30.46
N ASP A 43 8.41 -53.37 -31.48
CA ASP A 43 9.42 -52.34 -31.32
C ASP A 43 8.89 -51.13 -30.53
N LEU A 44 7.63 -50.75 -30.75
CA LEU A 44 6.97 -49.68 -30.00
C LEU A 44 6.80 -50.05 -28.52
N HIS A 45 6.35 -51.27 -28.22
CA HIS A 45 6.24 -51.73 -26.83
C HIS A 45 7.59 -51.81 -26.14
N GLN A 46 8.65 -52.21 -26.86
CA GLN A 46 10.00 -52.25 -26.32
C GLN A 46 10.54 -50.84 -26.05
N TYR A 47 10.30 -49.89 -26.95
CA TYR A 47 10.65 -48.48 -26.76
C TYR A 47 9.92 -47.86 -25.55
N ILE A 48 8.60 -48.08 -25.43
CA ILE A 48 7.79 -47.58 -24.32
C ILE A 48 8.23 -48.20 -22.99
N ASN A 49 8.56 -49.50 -22.96
CA ASN A 49 9.06 -50.14 -21.74
C ASN A 49 10.45 -49.62 -21.34
N ASP A 50 11.35 -49.40 -22.30
CA ASP A 50 12.66 -48.79 -22.04
C ASP A 50 12.53 -47.33 -21.57
N GLU A 51 11.58 -46.57 -22.12
CA GLU A 51 11.29 -45.21 -21.69
C GLU A 51 10.66 -45.18 -20.29
N ASN A 52 9.72 -46.08 -20.00
CA ASN A 52 9.13 -46.24 -18.67
C ASN A 52 10.16 -46.70 -17.62
N LEU A 53 11.11 -47.57 -17.98
CA LEU A 53 12.23 -47.96 -17.11
C LEU A 53 13.20 -46.79 -16.89
N ARG A 54 13.46 -45.97 -17.91
CA ARG A 54 14.24 -44.73 -17.79
C ARG A 54 13.53 -43.69 -16.93
N MET A 55 12.21 -43.54 -17.07
CA MET A 55 11.40 -42.65 -16.23
C MET A 55 11.30 -43.17 -14.79
N ALA A 56 11.20 -44.48 -14.58
CA ALA A 56 11.21 -45.11 -13.26
C ALA A 56 12.56 -44.94 -12.55
N GLY A 57 13.68 -45.10 -13.27
CA GLY A 57 15.03 -44.82 -12.75
C GLY A 57 15.32 -43.33 -12.52
N HIS A 58 14.63 -42.42 -13.22
CA HIS A 58 14.74 -40.96 -13.00
C HIS A 58 13.81 -40.42 -11.90
N ARG A 59 12.92 -41.25 -11.33
CA ARG A 59 11.91 -40.85 -10.34
C ARG A 59 12.26 -41.27 -8.91
N GLU A 60 13.53 -41.44 -8.57
CA GLU A 60 13.94 -41.40 -7.17
C GLU A 60 13.78 -39.95 -6.65
N ARG A 61 12.67 -39.69 -5.96
CA ARG A 61 12.34 -38.36 -5.43
C ARG A 61 13.34 -37.99 -4.33
N ILE A 62 14.11 -36.94 -4.58
CA ILE A 62 15.14 -36.38 -3.69
C ILE A 62 14.56 -35.99 -2.32
N ALA A 63 13.29 -35.58 -2.28
CA ALA A 63 12.53 -35.33 -1.08
C ALA A 63 11.17 -36.04 -1.18
N HIS A 64 10.79 -36.78 -0.14
CA HIS A 64 9.45 -37.32 0.03
C HIS A 64 8.96 -37.03 1.45
N VAL A 65 7.65 -36.92 1.59
CA VAL A 65 7.01 -36.63 2.88
C VAL A 65 6.48 -37.95 3.43
N ILE A 66 6.98 -38.36 4.59
CA ILE A 66 6.47 -39.53 5.30
C ILE A 66 5.52 -39.01 6.38
N TRP A 67 4.32 -39.56 6.41
CA TRP A 67 3.32 -39.24 7.42
C TRP A 67 3.51 -40.17 8.61
N VAL A 68 3.93 -39.61 9.74
CA VAL A 68 4.07 -40.36 10.98
C VAL A 68 2.77 -40.17 11.77
N PHE A 69 2.15 -41.29 12.18
CA PHE A 69 0.84 -41.34 12.85
C PHE A 69 -0.32 -40.69 12.06
N GLY A 70 -0.21 -40.53 10.74
CA GLY A 70 -1.28 -39.97 9.89
C GLY A 70 -1.54 -38.47 10.05
N PHE A 71 -0.87 -37.78 10.99
CA PHE A 71 -1.09 -36.34 11.26
C PHE A 71 0.16 -35.47 11.09
N LEU A 72 1.38 -36.02 11.21
CA LEU A 72 2.61 -35.23 11.14
C LEU A 72 3.39 -35.51 9.85
N PRO A 73 3.42 -34.57 8.87
CA PRO A 73 4.23 -34.72 7.67
C PRO A 73 5.69 -34.40 7.98
N LEU A 74 6.54 -35.43 7.99
CA LEU A 74 7.98 -35.29 8.16
C LEU A 74 8.67 -35.36 6.80
N PRO A 75 9.36 -34.28 6.37
CA PRO A 75 10.13 -34.31 5.13
C PRO A 75 11.40 -35.15 5.35
N VAL A 76 11.49 -36.29 4.65
CA VAL A 76 12.68 -37.14 4.65
C VAL A 76 13.44 -36.88 3.35
N VAL A 77 14.65 -36.34 3.50
CA VAL A 77 15.54 -36.00 2.39
C VAL A 77 16.58 -37.10 2.26
N ASN A 78 16.71 -37.73 1.10
CA ASN A 78 17.75 -38.73 0.88
C ASN A 78 19.08 -38.03 0.54
N TYR A 79 19.86 -37.74 1.58
CA TYR A 79 21.14 -37.03 1.49
C TYR A 79 22.16 -37.73 0.58
N GLY A 80 22.12 -39.07 0.46
CA GLY A 80 23.03 -39.83 -0.40
C GLY A 80 22.77 -39.62 -1.90
N LEU A 81 21.50 -39.56 -2.29
CA LEU A 81 21.08 -39.22 -3.67
C LEU A 81 21.27 -37.74 -3.97
N LEU A 82 21.02 -36.87 -2.99
CA LEU A 82 21.21 -35.43 -3.11
C LEU A 82 22.69 -35.08 -3.36
N TRP A 83 23.62 -35.76 -2.68
CA TRP A 83 25.06 -35.57 -2.84
C TRP A 83 25.62 -36.20 -4.12
N ARG A 84 25.08 -37.35 -4.57
CA ARG A 84 25.49 -37.97 -5.85
C ARG A 84 25.00 -37.17 -7.06
N ARG A 85 23.81 -36.56 -6.99
CA ARG A 85 23.17 -35.87 -8.11
C ARG A 85 23.60 -34.39 -8.21
N ASN A 86 23.81 -33.71 -7.09
CA ASN A 86 24.27 -32.33 -7.07
C ASN A 86 25.76 -32.26 -6.73
N ARG A 87 26.60 -32.04 -7.76
CA ARG A 87 28.01 -31.66 -7.55
C ARG A 87 28.08 -30.44 -6.61
N PRO A 88 29.09 -30.29 -5.75
CA PRO A 88 29.20 -29.18 -4.79
C PRO A 88 29.05 -27.80 -5.44
N ARG A 89 29.48 -27.65 -6.70
CA ARG A 89 29.29 -26.44 -7.50
C ARG A 89 27.81 -26.11 -7.76
N SER A 90 26.94 -27.10 -7.97
CA SER A 90 25.49 -26.92 -8.16
C SER A 90 24.79 -26.48 -6.87
N PHE A 91 25.22 -27.00 -5.71
CA PHE A 91 24.73 -26.55 -4.41
C PHE A 91 25.07 -25.08 -4.16
N TRP A 92 26.30 -24.67 -4.47
CA TRP A 92 26.72 -23.26 -4.41
C TRP A 92 25.91 -22.35 -5.35
N HIS A 93 25.58 -22.82 -6.56
CA HIS A 93 24.72 -22.07 -7.47
C HIS A 93 23.27 -21.95 -6.98
N ALA A 94 22.72 -23.00 -6.35
CA ALA A 94 21.38 -22.94 -5.76
C ALA A 94 21.32 -21.97 -4.58
N ILE A 95 22.32 -22.01 -3.69
CA ILE A 95 22.42 -21.07 -2.57
C ILE A 95 22.56 -19.63 -3.09
N SER A 96 23.48 -19.39 -4.04
CA SER A 96 23.66 -18.02 -4.56
C SER A 96 22.40 -17.52 -5.28
N ALA A 97 21.68 -18.39 -6.00
CA ALA A 97 20.41 -18.05 -6.62
C ALA A 97 19.32 -17.70 -5.59
N THR A 98 19.20 -18.46 -4.50
CA THR A 98 18.24 -18.14 -3.44
C THR A 98 18.58 -16.81 -2.75
N VAL A 99 19.85 -16.57 -2.43
CA VAL A 99 20.31 -15.30 -1.83
C VAL A 99 20.04 -14.12 -2.78
N LEU A 100 20.38 -14.26 -4.06
CA LEU A 100 20.10 -13.23 -5.08
C LEU A 100 18.58 -12.98 -5.21
N SER A 101 17.76 -14.03 -5.14
CA SER A 101 16.29 -13.88 -5.18
C SER A 101 15.76 -13.14 -3.95
N ALA A 102 16.28 -13.45 -2.76
CA ALA A 102 15.89 -12.79 -1.52
C ALA A 102 16.30 -11.31 -1.52
N ILE A 103 17.51 -11.01 -2.00
CA ILE A 103 17.98 -9.63 -2.20
C ILE A 103 17.09 -8.90 -3.21
N SER A 104 16.74 -9.55 -4.34
CA SER A 104 15.85 -8.95 -5.35
C SER A 104 14.46 -8.63 -4.78
N ILE A 105 13.89 -9.54 -3.98
CA ILE A 105 12.60 -9.31 -3.31
C ILE A 105 12.74 -8.16 -2.30
N CYS A 106 13.80 -8.13 -1.50
CA CYS A 106 14.05 -7.05 -0.55
C CYS A 106 14.16 -5.68 -1.24
N VAL A 107 14.90 -5.59 -2.34
CA VAL A 107 15.01 -4.36 -3.16
C VAL A 107 13.65 -3.95 -3.74
N LYS A 108 12.83 -4.90 -4.20
CA LYS A 108 11.47 -4.62 -4.67
C LYS A 108 10.59 -4.09 -3.53
N CYS A 109 10.63 -4.70 -2.35
CA CYS A 109 9.89 -4.23 -1.18
C CYS A 109 10.34 -2.83 -0.75
N LEU A 110 11.64 -2.57 -0.73
CA LEU A 110 12.19 -1.24 -0.43
C LEU A 110 11.73 -0.21 -1.46
N ARG A 111 11.73 -0.55 -2.74
CA ARG A 111 11.23 0.33 -3.82
C ARG A 111 9.75 0.65 -3.63
N TRP A 112 8.92 -0.33 -3.28
CA TRP A 112 7.51 -0.11 -2.97
C TRP A 112 7.32 0.77 -1.74
N LEU A 113 8.09 0.54 -0.67
CA LEU A 113 8.05 1.34 0.54
C LEU A 113 8.42 2.80 0.25
N LEU A 114 9.51 3.04 -0.49
CA LEU A 114 9.91 4.38 -0.92
C LEU A 114 8.83 5.03 -1.80
N TYR A 115 8.25 4.28 -2.74
CA TYR A 115 7.15 4.77 -3.58
C TYR A 115 5.94 5.23 -2.74
N PHE A 116 5.50 4.42 -1.78
CA PHE A 116 4.40 4.80 -0.88
C PHE A 116 4.75 5.99 0.02
N LEU A 117 5.99 6.07 0.52
CA LEU A 117 6.44 7.23 1.30
C LEU A 117 6.46 8.51 0.46
N THR A 118 6.98 8.45 -0.77
CA THR A 118 7.02 9.60 -1.67
C THR A 118 5.62 10.04 -2.09
N ILE A 119 4.73 9.09 -2.40
CA ILE A 119 3.32 9.42 -2.70
C ILE A 119 2.64 9.99 -1.47
N GLY A 120 2.83 9.41 -0.30
CA GLY A 120 2.26 9.92 0.95
C GLY A 120 2.70 11.37 1.20
N HIS A 121 3.98 11.67 1.02
CA HIS A 121 4.50 13.03 1.14
C HIS A 121 3.93 13.98 0.08
N TYR A 122 3.82 13.53 -1.16
CA TYR A 122 3.21 14.30 -2.25
C TYR A 122 1.75 14.63 -1.97
N VAL A 123 0.94 13.63 -1.63
CA VAL A 123 -0.48 13.79 -1.28
C VAL A 123 -0.64 14.71 -0.09
N TRP A 124 0.17 14.55 0.95
CA TRP A 124 0.18 15.45 2.10
C TRP A 124 0.51 16.90 1.71
N GLY A 125 1.49 17.09 0.82
CA GLY A 125 1.84 18.39 0.27
C GLY A 125 0.68 19.04 -0.49
N VAL A 126 0.00 18.27 -1.35
CA VAL A 126 -1.19 18.73 -2.09
C VAL A 126 -2.31 19.13 -1.13
N ILE A 127 -2.63 18.28 -0.15
CA ILE A 127 -3.65 18.56 0.87
C ILE A 127 -3.31 19.84 1.63
N LYS A 128 -2.08 19.96 2.15
CA LYS A 128 -1.63 21.15 2.89
C LYS A 128 -1.72 22.41 2.02
N SER A 129 -1.32 22.34 0.76
CA SER A 129 -1.42 23.46 -0.18
C SER A 129 -2.87 23.85 -0.43
N SER A 130 -3.78 22.88 -0.64
CA SER A 130 -5.22 23.16 -0.83
C SER A 130 -5.88 23.76 0.42
N LEU A 131 -5.44 23.34 1.62
CA LEU A 131 -5.98 23.83 2.89
C LEU A 131 -5.47 25.23 3.26
N MET A 132 -4.42 25.74 2.61
CA MET A 132 -3.87 27.06 2.90
C MET A 132 -4.92 28.17 2.74
N PHE A 133 -5.78 28.08 1.72
CA PHE A 133 -6.87 29.04 1.52
C PHE A 133 -7.92 28.97 2.62
N ALA A 134 -8.23 27.76 3.09
CA ALA A 134 -9.13 27.57 4.23
C ALA A 134 -8.55 28.18 5.51
N CYS A 135 -7.26 27.94 5.79
CA CYS A 135 -6.55 28.52 6.93
C CYS A 135 -6.52 30.05 6.86
N ALA A 136 -6.24 30.61 5.68
CA ALA A 136 -6.25 32.06 5.47
C ALA A 136 -7.64 32.67 5.69
N ALA A 137 -8.70 32.06 5.17
CA ALA A 137 -10.07 32.55 5.33
C ALA A 137 -10.59 32.41 6.77
N THR A 138 -10.14 31.40 7.50
CA THR A 138 -10.55 31.16 8.89
C THR A 138 -9.67 31.87 9.92
N PHE A 139 -8.63 32.60 9.48
CA PHE A 139 -7.62 33.24 10.33
C PHE A 139 -7.00 32.26 11.34
N SER A 140 -6.79 31.02 10.92
CA SER A 140 -6.29 29.95 11.77
C SER A 140 -5.13 29.23 11.12
N ASP A 141 -4.14 28.84 11.92
CA ASP A 141 -3.01 28.03 11.45
C ASP A 141 -3.46 26.69 10.87
N ASN A 142 -4.52 26.10 11.42
CA ASN A 142 -5.06 24.82 10.98
C ASN A 142 -6.58 24.74 11.21
N SER A 143 -7.34 25.09 10.19
CA SER A 143 -8.81 25.01 10.18
C SER A 143 -9.36 23.62 10.56
N LEU A 144 -8.71 22.54 10.13
CA LEU A 144 -9.12 21.17 10.48
C LEU A 144 -8.94 20.85 11.96
N TRP A 145 -7.86 21.35 12.59
CA TRP A 145 -7.64 21.13 14.02
C TRP A 145 -8.60 21.94 14.87
N ASP A 146 -9.00 23.13 14.42
CA ASP A 146 -10.03 23.91 15.09
C ASP A 146 -11.39 23.21 15.03
N LEU A 147 -11.75 22.67 13.86
CA LEU A 147 -12.96 21.87 13.68
C LEU A 147 -12.96 20.64 14.59
N TYR A 148 -11.84 19.91 14.61
CA TYR A 148 -11.67 18.74 15.47
C TYR A 148 -11.79 19.10 16.95
N THR A 149 -11.10 20.16 17.38
CA THR A 149 -11.09 20.62 18.78
C THR A 149 -12.50 21.04 19.21
N TYR A 150 -13.23 21.76 18.36
CA TYR A 150 -14.62 22.14 18.62
C TYR A 150 -15.56 20.94 18.66
N ALA A 151 -15.45 19.99 17.72
CA ALA A 151 -16.27 18.79 17.72
C ALA A 151 -16.04 17.94 18.97
N MET A 152 -14.80 17.92 19.47
CA MET A 152 -14.41 17.16 20.65
C MET A 152 -14.59 17.91 21.99
N ARG A 153 -15.12 19.14 21.98
CA ARG A 153 -15.29 19.98 23.19
C ARG A 153 -16.11 19.31 24.30
N GLY A 154 -17.02 18.40 23.95
CA GLY A 154 -17.87 17.67 24.89
C GLY A 154 -17.20 16.48 25.59
N PHE A 155 -15.93 16.17 25.26
CA PHE A 155 -15.22 15.01 25.80
C PHE A 155 -14.11 15.43 26.78
N PRO A 156 -14.42 15.58 28.10
CA PRO A 156 -13.42 16.02 29.08
C PRO A 156 -12.26 15.03 29.24
N LEU A 157 -12.47 13.75 28.90
CA LEU A 157 -11.44 12.72 28.93
C LEU A 157 -10.24 13.05 28.02
N LEU A 158 -10.49 13.60 26.82
CA LEU A 158 -9.42 13.93 25.88
C LEU A 158 -8.57 15.10 26.38
N LEU A 159 -9.22 16.11 26.97
CA LEU A 159 -8.53 17.24 27.57
C LEU A 159 -7.71 16.79 28.80
N HIS A 160 -8.27 15.92 29.63
CA HIS A 160 -7.56 15.36 30.78
C HIS A 160 -6.33 14.54 30.36
N ARG A 161 -6.46 13.67 29.35
CA ARG A 161 -5.28 12.96 28.82
C ARG A 161 -4.24 13.90 28.22
N HIS A 162 -4.66 14.99 27.56
CA HIS A 162 -3.74 16.02 27.09
C HIS A 162 -2.97 16.67 28.25
N THR A 163 -3.64 16.98 29.37
CA THR A 163 -2.97 17.55 30.56
C THR A 163 -1.91 16.61 31.15
N MET A 164 -2.18 15.30 31.18
CA MET A 164 -1.23 14.28 31.64
C MET A 164 0.00 14.20 30.72
N MET A 165 -0.21 14.20 29.40
CA MET A 165 0.89 14.20 28.41
C MET A 165 1.74 15.47 28.51
N TYR A 166 1.12 16.64 28.62
CA TYR A 166 1.82 17.91 28.83
C TYR A 166 2.65 17.90 30.12
N GLY A 167 2.17 17.15 31.11
CA GLY A 167 2.86 16.96 32.37
C GLY A 167 4.12 16.08 32.32
N GLY A 168 4.42 15.45 31.18
CA GLY A 168 5.52 14.50 31.05
C GLY A 168 5.27 13.18 31.75
N GLU A 169 4.02 12.89 32.14
CA GLU A 169 3.65 11.58 32.66
C GLU A 169 3.67 10.57 31.50
N ALA A 170 4.47 9.51 31.64
CA ALA A 170 4.52 8.44 30.67
C ALA A 170 3.21 7.64 30.72
N LEU A 171 2.29 7.94 29.79
CA LEU A 171 1.07 7.17 29.64
C LEU A 171 1.41 5.77 29.13
N ARG A 172 0.97 4.78 29.90
CA ARG A 172 1.18 3.37 29.60
C ARG A 172 0.30 2.97 28.41
N THR A 173 0.92 2.80 27.24
CA THR A 173 0.25 2.38 26.00
C THR A 173 0.01 0.88 25.99
N ASP A 174 -0.65 0.36 27.02
CA ASP A 174 -0.91 -1.08 27.19
C ASP A 174 -1.93 -1.62 26.16
N SER A 175 -2.59 -0.74 25.39
CA SER A 175 -3.59 -1.12 24.38
C SER A 175 -3.59 -0.21 23.15
N VAL A 176 -4.00 -0.76 22.00
CA VAL A 176 -4.17 -0.01 20.74
C VAL A 176 -5.21 1.12 20.90
N SER A 177 -6.26 0.89 21.69
CA SER A 177 -7.26 1.93 22.00
C SER A 177 -6.63 3.10 22.77
N ASN A 178 -5.77 2.83 23.75
CA ASN A 178 -5.07 3.90 24.47
C ASN A 178 -4.17 4.69 23.53
N PHE A 179 -3.41 4.02 22.65
CA PHE A 179 -2.59 4.69 21.65
C PHE A 179 -3.40 5.62 20.74
N ILE A 180 -4.59 5.20 20.28
CA ILE A 180 -5.46 6.05 19.45
C ILE A 180 -5.94 7.26 20.24
N VAL A 181 -6.44 7.07 21.47
CA VAL A 181 -6.94 8.16 22.31
C VAL A 181 -5.83 9.15 22.67
N ASP A 182 -4.62 8.69 22.94
CA ASP A 182 -3.48 9.55 23.26
C ASP A 182 -3.05 10.37 22.03
N ASN A 183 -3.02 9.76 20.84
CA ASN A 183 -2.79 10.50 19.61
C ASN A 183 -3.88 11.55 19.35
N LEU A 184 -5.15 11.20 19.57
CA LEU A 184 -6.28 12.12 19.42
C LEU A 184 -6.23 13.27 20.41
N ALA A 185 -5.88 13.01 21.67
CA ALA A 185 -5.71 14.02 22.69
C ALA A 185 -4.54 14.96 22.38
N ASN A 186 -3.43 14.45 21.83
CA ASN A 186 -2.27 15.26 21.46
C ASN A 186 -2.54 16.22 20.27
N LYS A 187 -3.65 16.02 19.55
CA LYS A 187 -4.07 16.88 18.45
C LYS A 187 -5.06 17.98 18.84
N LEU A 188 -5.49 18.01 20.10
CA LEU A 188 -6.34 19.10 20.59
C LEU A 188 -5.57 20.43 20.60
N ARG A 189 -6.24 21.51 20.21
CA ARG A 189 -5.70 22.86 20.34
C ARG A 189 -6.04 23.41 21.72
N THR A 190 -5.05 23.43 22.60
CA THR A 190 -5.23 23.82 24.01
C THR A 190 -4.21 24.88 24.44
N THR A 191 -4.60 25.70 25.41
CA THR A 191 -3.72 26.58 26.16
C THR A 191 -3.49 25.97 27.53
N CYS A 192 -2.26 25.57 27.81
CA CYS A 192 -1.86 24.95 29.07
C CYS A 192 -1.05 25.92 29.92
N MET A 193 -1.33 25.96 31.22
CA MET A 193 -0.57 26.72 32.20
C MET A 193 -0.15 25.83 33.37
N SER A 194 1.09 25.99 33.81
CA SER A 194 1.63 25.35 35.01
C SER A 194 1.78 26.40 36.10
N ILE A 195 0.99 26.27 37.16
CA ILE A 195 1.08 27.12 38.34
C ILE A 195 1.92 26.36 39.37
N HIS A 196 3.10 26.91 39.69
CA HIS A 196 3.94 26.41 40.76
C HIS A 196 3.45 26.98 42.09
N SER A 197 2.80 26.14 42.91
CA SER A 197 2.47 26.45 44.29
C SER A 197 3.44 25.72 45.21
N ALA A 198 3.61 26.20 46.44
CA ALA A 198 4.73 25.90 47.35
C ALA A 198 5.12 24.40 47.50
N ASN A 199 4.19 23.46 47.27
CA ASN A 199 4.47 22.02 47.28
C ASN A 199 3.92 21.25 46.06
N GLU A 200 3.19 21.89 45.14
CA GLU A 200 2.52 21.21 44.03
C GLU A 200 2.55 22.04 42.75
N THR A 201 2.76 21.35 41.62
CA THR A 201 2.63 21.95 40.28
C THR A 201 1.25 21.65 39.73
N ILE A 202 0.36 22.63 39.81
CA ILE A 202 -0.99 22.50 39.27
C ILE A 202 -0.93 22.81 37.77
N ARG A 203 -1.21 21.80 36.95
CA ARG A 203 -1.25 21.93 35.49
C ARG A 203 -2.71 21.96 35.05
N THR A 204 -3.09 23.05 34.40
CA THR A 204 -4.44 23.19 33.84
C THR A 204 -4.33 23.50 32.36
N CYS A 205 -5.10 22.78 31.55
CA CYS A 205 -5.24 23.06 30.13
C CYS A 205 -6.69 23.40 29.83
N SER A 206 -6.89 24.46 29.05
CA SER A 206 -8.18 24.85 28.50
C SER A 206 -8.16 24.71 26.98
N LEU A 207 -9.32 24.47 26.37
CA LEU A 207 -9.46 24.46 24.92
C LEU A 207 -9.29 25.90 24.39
N HIS A 208 -8.62 26.01 23.24
CA HIS A 208 -8.42 27.30 22.60
C HIS A 208 -9.73 27.74 21.90
N ASN A 209 -10.49 28.60 22.58
CA ASN A 209 -11.85 28.97 22.20
C ASN A 209 -11.94 30.25 21.34
N GLU A 210 -10.81 30.84 20.93
CA GLU A 210 -10.79 32.11 20.19
C GLU A 210 -10.95 31.93 18.67
N THR A 211 -11.11 30.70 18.20
CA THR A 211 -11.17 30.37 16.77
C THR A 211 -12.54 30.66 16.18
N LEU A 212 -12.59 30.84 14.85
CA LEU A 212 -13.81 31.26 14.15
C LEU A 212 -15.01 30.34 14.38
N ILE A 213 -14.78 29.03 14.55
CA ILE A 213 -15.85 28.06 14.80
C ILE A 213 -16.57 28.29 16.14
N TYR A 214 -15.84 28.69 17.19
CA TYR A 214 -16.46 29.05 18.47
C TYR A 214 -17.26 30.35 18.37
N ARG A 215 -16.79 31.32 17.56
CA ARG A 215 -17.54 32.56 17.29
C ARG A 215 -18.84 32.29 16.54
N PHE A 216 -18.86 31.32 15.61
CA PHE A 216 -20.10 30.88 14.98
C PHE A 216 -21.05 30.22 15.99
N SER A 217 -20.54 29.34 16.87
CA SER A 217 -21.35 28.75 17.96
C SER A 217 -22.01 29.84 18.82
N GLU A 218 -21.22 30.84 19.22
CA GLU A 218 -21.70 31.94 20.06
C GLU A 218 -22.76 32.80 19.33
N ALA A 219 -22.58 33.05 18.04
CA ALA A 219 -23.56 33.77 17.22
C ALA A 219 -24.89 33.00 17.10
N PHE A 220 -24.82 31.68 16.94
CA PHE A 220 -26.00 30.82 16.93
C PHE A 220 -26.71 30.81 18.28
N GLU A 221 -25.96 30.70 19.38
CA GLU A 221 -26.51 30.72 20.74
C GLU A 221 -27.18 32.07 21.09
N LYS A 222 -26.68 33.18 20.56
CA LYS A 222 -27.28 34.52 20.70
C LYS A 222 -28.55 34.72 19.88
N THR A 223 -28.82 33.86 18.90
CA THR A 223 -30.00 33.99 18.05
C THR A 223 -31.21 33.36 18.75
N SER A 224 -32.26 34.15 19.02
CA SER A 224 -33.43 33.75 19.83
C SER A 224 -34.18 32.51 19.32
N THR A 225 -34.12 32.23 18.02
CA THR A 225 -34.69 31.02 17.41
C THR A 225 -33.88 29.77 17.72
N VAL A 226 -32.56 29.90 17.84
CA VAL A 226 -31.62 28.78 17.96
C VAL A 226 -31.31 28.44 19.42
N GLN A 227 -31.46 29.41 20.33
CA GLN A 227 -31.31 29.22 21.78
C GLN A 227 -32.20 28.11 22.36
N LYS A 228 -33.33 27.80 21.71
CA LYS A 228 -34.26 26.75 22.15
C LYS A 228 -33.85 25.33 21.75
N PHE A 229 -32.84 25.18 20.89
CA PHE A 229 -32.41 23.86 20.44
C PHE A 229 -31.47 23.18 21.44
N PRO A 230 -31.45 21.83 21.47
CA PRO A 230 -30.46 21.09 22.23
C PRO A 230 -29.00 21.43 21.82
N PRO A 231 -28.03 21.34 22.74
CA PRO A 231 -26.62 21.69 22.49
C PRO A 231 -25.97 20.93 21.32
N TRP A 232 -26.40 19.68 21.11
CA TRP A 232 -25.90 18.85 20.01
C TRP A 232 -26.36 19.37 18.64
N VAL A 233 -27.58 19.93 18.54
CA VAL A 233 -28.09 20.54 17.30
C VAL A 233 -27.28 21.78 16.95
N VAL A 234 -27.00 22.64 17.93
CA VAL A 234 -26.15 23.83 17.74
C VAL A 234 -24.75 23.44 17.28
N THR A 235 -24.21 22.35 17.84
CA THR A 235 -22.89 21.83 17.45
C THR A 235 -22.88 21.35 15.99
N ILE A 236 -23.89 20.56 15.57
CA ILE A 236 -24.01 20.10 14.18
C ILE A 236 -24.18 21.27 13.22
N LEU A 237 -25.04 22.23 13.55
CA LEU A 237 -25.27 23.42 12.73
C LEU A 237 -23.97 24.23 12.58
N THR A 238 -23.26 24.46 13.70
CA THR A 238 -21.99 25.19 13.70
C THR A 238 -20.93 24.48 12.86
N VAL A 239 -20.79 23.16 13.03
CA VAL A 239 -19.87 22.34 12.22
C VAL A 239 -20.24 22.44 10.74
N PHE A 240 -21.52 22.29 10.40
CA PHE A 240 -21.98 22.37 9.02
C PHE A 240 -21.68 23.73 8.39
N THR A 241 -22.07 24.83 9.06
CA THR A 241 -21.81 26.19 8.58
C THR A 241 -20.31 26.47 8.45
N TYR A 242 -19.51 26.05 9.42
CA TYR A 242 -18.06 26.21 9.36
C TYR A 242 -17.44 25.43 8.20
N THR A 243 -17.83 24.16 8.02
CA THR A 243 -17.35 23.34 6.91
C THR A 243 -17.76 23.93 5.57
N SER A 244 -19.02 24.37 5.40
CA SER A 244 -19.48 25.03 4.17
C SER A 244 -18.70 26.32 3.88
N TYR A 245 -18.44 27.13 4.90
CA TYR A 245 -17.63 28.35 4.79
C TYR A 245 -16.20 28.03 4.33
N VAL A 246 -15.56 27.04 4.95
CA VAL A 246 -14.22 26.56 4.59
C VAL A 246 -14.18 26.04 3.15
N THR A 247 -15.16 25.24 2.74
CA THR A 247 -15.20 24.70 1.36
C THR A 247 -15.38 25.80 0.32
N LEU A 248 -16.23 26.80 0.61
CA LEU A 248 -16.46 27.91 -0.30
C LEU A 248 -15.22 28.79 -0.44
N ALA A 249 -14.50 29.03 0.65
CA ALA A 249 -13.21 29.71 0.63
C ALA A 249 -12.16 28.96 -0.19
N GLN A 250 -12.12 27.62 -0.12
CA GLN A 250 -11.23 26.81 -0.95
C GLN A 250 -11.56 26.90 -2.44
N VAL A 251 -12.85 26.83 -2.81
CA VAL A 251 -13.28 26.96 -4.21
C VAL A 251 -12.88 28.33 -4.77
N LEU A 252 -13.10 29.40 -4.01
CA LEU A 252 -12.68 30.75 -4.41
C LEU A 252 -11.16 30.86 -4.53
N GLY A 253 -10.42 30.38 -3.52
CA GLY A 253 -8.95 30.39 -3.54
C GLY A 253 -8.36 29.63 -4.72
N PHE A 254 -8.90 28.44 -5.01
CA PHE A 254 -8.49 27.63 -6.15
C PHE A 254 -8.75 28.34 -7.48
N ASN A 255 -9.92 28.96 -7.65
CA ASN A 255 -10.24 29.74 -8.84
C ASN A 255 -9.29 30.93 -9.04
N ILE A 256 -8.94 31.65 -7.98
CA ILE A 256 -7.99 32.76 -8.03
C ILE A 256 -6.60 32.28 -8.44
N VAL A 257 -6.12 31.19 -7.86
CA VAL A 257 -4.82 30.61 -8.22
C VAL A 257 -4.82 30.11 -9.66
N LEU A 258 -5.88 29.42 -10.09
CA LEU A 258 -6.01 28.95 -11.47
C LEU A 258 -5.94 30.12 -12.45
N PHE A 259 -6.69 31.19 -12.18
CA PHE A 259 -6.65 32.41 -12.97
C PHE A 259 -5.24 33.01 -13.02
N TYR A 260 -4.56 33.10 -11.87
CA TYR A 260 -3.19 33.61 -11.79
C TYR A 260 -2.18 32.73 -12.54
N LEU A 261 -2.30 31.41 -12.45
CA LEU A 261 -1.44 30.46 -13.15
C LEU A 261 -1.64 30.53 -14.67
N LEU A 262 -2.89 30.61 -15.14
CA LEU A 262 -3.20 30.79 -16.56
C LEU A 262 -2.64 32.12 -17.08
N GLN A 263 -2.83 33.19 -16.34
CA GLN A 263 -2.31 34.51 -16.70
C GLN A 263 -0.78 34.55 -16.72
N THR A 264 -0.14 33.92 -15.74
CA THR A 264 1.32 33.82 -15.67
C THR A 264 1.86 32.95 -16.80
N GLY A 265 1.21 31.80 -17.08
CA GLY A 265 1.56 30.93 -18.19
C GLY A 265 1.48 31.64 -19.54
N TYR A 266 0.39 32.39 -19.78
CA TYR A 266 0.23 33.21 -20.98
C TYR A 266 1.34 34.26 -21.12
N ARG A 267 1.69 34.94 -20.03
CA ARG A 267 2.79 35.93 -20.01
C ARG A 267 4.16 35.30 -20.22
N MET A 268 4.38 34.08 -19.72
CA MET A 268 5.65 33.35 -19.83
C MET A 268 5.86 32.70 -21.21
N GLN A 269 4.82 32.56 -22.03
CA GLN A 269 4.92 32.01 -23.37
C GLN A 269 5.87 32.83 -24.25
N ASN A 270 5.81 34.16 -24.19
CA ASN A 270 6.69 35.04 -24.95
C ASN A 270 8.18 34.91 -24.59
N PRO A 271 8.61 35.04 -23.32
CA PRO A 271 10.01 34.88 -22.94
C PRO A 271 10.53 33.46 -23.16
N LEU A 272 9.71 32.41 -22.97
CA LEU A 272 10.10 31.03 -23.29
C LEU A 272 10.38 30.85 -24.79
N THR A 273 9.55 31.47 -25.65
CA THR A 273 9.75 31.43 -27.10
C THR A 273 11.02 32.19 -27.51
N ILE A 274 11.35 33.29 -26.83
CA ILE A 274 12.59 34.04 -27.06
C ILE A 274 13.81 33.23 -26.59
N LEU A 275 13.75 32.63 -25.40
CA LEU A 275 14.82 31.83 -24.84
C LEU A 275 15.13 30.61 -25.71
N THR A 276 14.11 29.88 -26.15
CA THR A 276 14.27 28.74 -27.07
C THR A 276 14.89 29.16 -28.39
N ARG A 277 14.49 30.30 -28.96
CA ARG A 277 15.14 30.86 -30.16
C ARG A 277 16.60 31.25 -29.92
N LEU A 278 16.93 31.84 -28.77
CA LEU A 278 18.31 32.17 -28.41
C LEU A 278 19.17 30.92 -28.22
N VAL A 279 18.66 29.88 -27.56
CA VAL A 279 19.36 28.59 -27.40
C VAL A 279 19.59 27.92 -28.74
N VAL A 280 18.58 27.89 -29.62
CA VAL A 280 18.73 27.32 -30.97
C VAL A 280 19.72 28.14 -31.81
N SER A 281 19.68 29.47 -31.73
CA SER A 281 20.62 30.34 -32.43
C SER A 281 22.06 30.17 -31.92
N GLY A 282 22.22 30.05 -30.59
CA GLY A 282 23.52 29.79 -29.97
C GLY A 282 24.07 28.41 -30.34
N TRP A 283 23.23 27.38 -30.37
CA TRP A 283 23.60 26.04 -30.80
C TRP A 283 24.06 25.99 -32.26
N LYS A 284 23.31 26.67 -33.15
CA LYS A 284 23.68 26.79 -34.57
C LYS A 284 24.99 27.55 -34.77
N GLY A 285 25.18 28.67 -34.08
CA GLY A 285 26.45 29.41 -34.12
C GLY A 285 27.62 28.57 -33.61
N LEU A 286 27.41 27.74 -32.59
CA LEU A 286 28.46 26.86 -32.06
C LEU A 286 28.82 25.72 -33.02
N GLN A 287 27.85 25.20 -33.78
CA GLN A 287 28.11 24.23 -34.86
C GLN A 287 28.95 24.84 -36.00
N GLU A 288 28.73 26.10 -36.36
CA GLU A 288 29.50 26.78 -37.42
C GLU A 288 30.93 27.15 -37.01
N TYR A 289 31.23 27.22 -35.71
CA TYR A 289 32.58 27.51 -35.20
C TYR A 289 33.44 26.27 -34.89
N VAL A 290 32.82 25.09 -34.76
CA VAL A 290 33.49 23.83 -34.36
C VAL A 290 33.73 22.87 -35.54
N LEU A 291 33.04 23.07 -36.67
CA LEU A 291 33.26 22.37 -37.95
C LEU A 291 34.04 23.27 -38.92
#